data_AF-A0A229T3W2-F1
#
_entry.id   AF-A0A229T3W2-F1
#
_cell.length_a   1.000
_cell.length_b   1.000
_cell.length_c   1.000
_cell.angle_alpha   90.00
_cell.angle_beta   90.00
_cell.angle_gamma   90.00
#
_symmetry.space_group_name_H-M   'P 1'
#
loop_
_entity.id
_entity.type
_entity.pdbx_description
1 polymer ?
#
loop_
_entity_poly.entity_id
_entity_poly.type
_entity_poly.pdbx_seq_one_letter_code
_entity_poly.pdbx_strand_id
1 'polypeptide(L)'
;MTAHTSVRTPADVVRSLIDTVYRSRDAGPLAGLVDPAARDALLDCARVLALLAGFPDGRLEIEDAVHETDSVVLRLTLRGTQTGPTAGHGPTGRLLALPVFGSYRVANARIVDAWQAWDTGEVGGPPVLTAGEPLVDLDELQGNVFPGFNKARLALVQFTITDAAAARRALAALADQVATAAEVLPFNRLFSALRSRRGAEPVSSTWCNVALSYPALRALATGAEQFADAAFRAGMRPRMAEAGVDLASWDDGAGADVLLLVASDDDDKLRAQVAEVAGLLDPGLRPVAEEYGARLAGQEPFGFQDGISQPGLRGRRSDVPWEPMTPRQNPVRPDEGKPGQALVWPGEFVFGYPAQPAGSTGTPVERTGAPGWARNGSFLVYGRFRQDPAEFRRFTGATAERLAATEPALAGLTGERLAALLVGRWRSGAPTIRAPWADDPVMAADRCADNDFAYRSPRQPLGDAAPGRCGGGGFPPAPADPGGLACPYAAHIRKSYPRDDIAPAEVQRHRMLRRGIPYTSSVDDQDRGLLFLSYQTSIEQQFEFVLKQWLANPKFRAPDEGEDLIVAPAFFGRHVFGLRVPSGDGVRTIPLEPERPWTALTGGGYFFAPSISTLRHLGGQ
;
A
#
# COMPACT_ATOMS: atom_id res chain seq x y z
N MET A 1 16.01 27.74 49.18
CA MET A 1 15.21 27.55 47.96
C MET A 1 16.16 27.38 46.78
N THR A 2 16.54 26.14 46.49
CA THR A 2 17.30 25.78 45.29
C THR A 2 16.32 25.72 44.12
N ALA A 3 16.54 26.57 43.10
CA ALA A 3 15.74 26.58 41.89
C ALA A 3 15.97 25.27 41.11
N HIS A 4 14.94 24.43 41.04
CA HIS A 4 14.87 23.37 40.04
C HIS A 4 14.79 24.03 38.66
N THR A 5 15.92 24.12 37.95
CA THR A 5 15.91 24.35 36.51
C THR A 5 15.31 23.10 35.88
N SER A 6 14.04 23.18 35.50
CA SER A 6 13.37 22.14 34.73
C SER A 6 14.20 21.85 33.47
N VAL A 7 14.74 20.64 33.37
CA VAL A 7 15.42 20.16 32.17
C VAL A 7 14.36 20.10 31.08
N ARG A 8 14.46 20.98 30.07
CA ARG A 8 13.54 20.95 28.93
C ARG A 8 13.83 19.70 28.09
N THR A 9 12.81 18.87 27.90
CA THR A 9 12.90 17.76 26.95
C THR A 9 12.98 18.30 25.51
N PRO A 10 13.46 17.52 24.53
CA PRO A 10 13.39 17.90 23.11
C PRO A 10 11.98 18.36 22.69
N ALA A 11 10.95 17.63 23.13
CA ALA A 11 9.55 17.97 22.84
C ALA A 11 9.14 19.33 23.43
N ASP A 12 9.61 19.69 24.62
CA ASP A 12 9.31 21.00 25.23
C ASP A 12 9.96 22.15 24.46
N VAL A 13 11.19 21.96 23.97
CA VAL A 13 11.89 22.98 23.16
C VAL A 13 11.11 23.23 21.86
N VAL A 14 10.68 22.17 21.18
CA VAL A 14 9.94 22.29 19.93
C VAL A 14 8.52 22.81 20.15
N ARG A 15 7.83 22.40 21.21
CA ARG A 15 6.53 22.98 21.57
C ARG A 15 6.66 24.49 21.84
N SER A 16 7.72 24.91 22.53
CA SER A 16 8.02 26.33 22.74
C SER A 16 8.26 27.07 21.42
N LEU A 17 8.89 26.45 20.42
CA LEU A 17 9.00 27.04 19.08
C LEU A 17 7.62 27.28 18.46
N ILE A 18 6.73 26.30 18.49
CA ILE A 18 5.37 26.46 17.94
C ILE A 18 4.62 27.60 18.65
N ASP A 19 4.63 27.61 19.98
CA ASP A 19 3.84 28.55 20.77
C ASP A 19 4.39 29.97 20.73
N THR A 20 5.69 30.12 20.92
CA THR A 20 6.32 31.44 21.12
C THR A 20 6.82 32.08 19.84
N VAL A 21 7.00 31.30 18.76
CA VAL A 21 7.44 31.83 17.45
C VAL A 21 6.32 31.76 16.42
N TYR A 22 5.76 30.58 16.17
CA TYR A 22 4.83 30.43 15.05
C TYR A 22 3.41 30.94 15.35
N ARG A 23 2.85 30.60 16.51
CA ARG A 23 1.50 31.07 16.90
C ARG A 23 1.47 32.57 17.21
N SER A 24 2.55 33.10 17.77
CA SER A 24 2.73 34.54 18.02
C SER A 24 3.13 35.34 16.76
N ARG A 25 3.68 34.65 15.74
CA ARG A 25 4.31 35.23 14.55
C ARG A 25 5.50 36.15 14.89
N ASP A 26 6.23 35.83 15.95
CA ASP A 26 7.39 36.58 16.42
C ASP A 26 8.68 35.79 16.20
N ALA A 27 9.61 36.32 15.42
CA ALA A 27 10.92 35.69 15.19
C ALA A 27 11.87 35.83 16.40
N GLY A 28 11.60 36.75 17.33
CA GLY A 28 12.48 37.09 18.46
C GLY A 28 12.92 35.87 19.29
N PRO A 29 12.00 34.98 19.71
CA PRO A 29 12.35 33.81 20.52
C PRO A 29 13.24 32.78 19.81
N LEU A 30 13.40 32.84 18.48
CA LEU A 30 14.29 31.92 17.74
C LEU A 30 15.74 31.97 18.26
N ALA A 31 16.25 33.14 18.64
CA ALA A 31 17.60 33.31 19.15
C ALA A 31 17.87 32.53 20.45
N GLY A 32 16.81 32.23 21.22
CA GLY A 32 16.90 31.43 22.45
C GLY A 32 16.60 29.94 22.25
N LEU A 33 15.95 29.57 21.15
CA LEU A 33 15.47 28.21 20.87
C LEU A 33 16.35 27.46 19.86
N VAL A 34 17.00 28.17 18.94
CA VAL A 34 17.88 27.58 17.91
C VAL A 34 19.33 27.85 18.28
N ASP A 35 20.19 26.86 18.08
CA ASP A 35 21.63 27.03 18.27
C ASP A 35 22.18 28.07 17.28
N PRO A 36 22.90 29.12 17.75
CA PRO A 36 23.47 30.14 16.88
C PRO A 36 24.40 29.60 15.77
N ALA A 37 25.02 28.43 15.97
CA ALA A 37 25.84 27.77 14.97
C ALA A 37 25.01 27.02 13.91
N ALA A 38 23.75 26.68 14.21
CA ALA A 38 22.84 25.95 13.33
C ALA A 38 22.10 26.88 12.35
N ARG A 39 22.86 27.54 11.46
CA ARG A 39 22.31 28.52 10.51
C ARG A 39 21.20 27.96 9.63
N ASP A 40 21.33 26.73 9.14
CA ASP A 40 20.33 26.09 8.30
C ASP A 40 19.03 25.83 9.08
N ALA A 41 19.13 25.42 10.34
CA ALA A 41 17.98 25.24 11.21
C ALA A 41 17.24 26.57 11.44
N LEU A 42 17.98 27.67 11.63
CA LEU A 42 17.39 28.99 11.78
C LEU A 42 16.66 29.42 10.51
N LEU A 43 17.26 29.20 9.33
CA LEU A 43 16.63 29.48 8.03
C LEU A 43 15.36 28.66 7.83
N ASP A 44 15.40 27.36 8.13
CA ASP A 44 14.23 26.49 7.99
C ASP A 44 13.10 26.90 8.94
N CYS A 45 13.39 27.26 10.19
CA CYS A 45 12.38 27.81 11.10
C CYS A 45 11.80 29.15 10.60
N ALA A 46 12.64 30.03 10.06
CA ALA A 46 12.19 31.31 9.50
C ALA A 46 11.29 31.12 8.26
N ARG A 47 11.48 30.06 7.47
CA ARG A 47 10.62 29.76 6.32
C ARG A 47 9.16 29.51 6.72
N VAL A 48 8.89 28.97 7.92
CA VAL A 48 7.51 28.79 8.43
C VAL A 48 6.86 30.14 8.74
N LEU A 49 7.62 31.09 9.27
CA LEU A 49 7.12 32.46 9.48
C LEU A 49 6.81 33.15 8.14
N ALA A 50 7.65 32.95 7.13
CA ALA A 50 7.38 33.44 5.77
C ALA A 50 6.12 32.79 5.17
N LEU A 51 5.91 31.50 5.40
CA LEU A 51 4.67 30.81 5.03
C LEU A 51 3.46 31.44 5.72
N LEU A 52 3.51 31.64 7.04
CA LEU A 52 2.44 32.27 7.81
C LEU A 52 2.12 33.70 7.36
N ALA A 53 3.10 34.45 6.88
CA ALA A 53 2.88 35.78 6.33
C ALA A 53 1.97 35.77 5.09
N GLY A 54 1.99 34.68 4.31
CA GLY A 54 1.07 34.47 3.19
C GLY A 54 -0.38 34.19 3.60
N PHE A 55 -0.60 33.84 4.87
CA PHE A 55 -1.89 33.52 5.48
C PHE A 55 -2.12 34.37 6.74
N PRO A 56 -2.51 35.64 6.65
CA PRO A 56 -2.63 36.53 7.82
C PRO A 56 -3.60 36.03 8.91
N ASP A 57 -4.68 35.35 8.53
CA ASP A 57 -5.64 34.67 9.41
C ASP A 57 -5.22 33.22 9.76
N GLY A 58 -4.08 32.78 9.23
CA GLY A 58 -3.51 31.44 9.34
C GLY A 58 -3.30 30.98 10.78
N ARG A 59 -3.81 29.79 11.11
CA ARG A 59 -3.57 29.09 12.38
C ARG A 59 -2.79 27.81 12.15
N LEU A 60 -1.79 27.59 13.01
CA LEU A 60 -0.93 26.41 13.02
C LEU A 60 -1.33 25.48 14.16
N GLU A 61 -1.91 24.35 13.79
CA GLU A 61 -2.38 23.31 14.71
C GLU A 61 -1.39 22.14 14.70
N ILE A 62 -1.00 21.67 15.88
CA ILE A 62 -0.20 20.44 16.00
C ILE A 62 -1.17 19.30 15.87
N GLU A 63 -0.96 18.50 14.83
CA GLU A 63 -1.78 17.34 14.53
C GLU A 63 -1.17 16.08 15.13
N ASP A 64 0.16 15.96 15.07
CA ASP A 64 0.89 14.81 15.58
C ASP A 64 2.33 15.21 15.96
N ALA A 65 2.90 14.50 16.92
CA ALA A 65 4.24 14.73 17.44
C ALA A 65 4.90 13.40 17.88
N VAL A 66 5.89 12.94 17.12
CA VAL A 66 6.74 11.81 17.50
C VAL A 66 8.06 12.34 18.05
N HIS A 67 8.54 11.76 19.14
CA HIS A 67 9.83 12.13 19.72
C HIS A 67 10.66 10.88 20.05
N GLU A 68 11.95 10.96 19.77
CA GLU A 68 12.97 10.03 20.24
C GLU A 68 13.97 10.80 21.13
N THR A 69 15.06 10.15 21.57
CA THR A 69 15.99 10.67 22.58
C THR A 69 16.44 12.12 22.35
N ASP A 70 16.78 12.50 21.12
CA ASP A 70 17.22 13.86 20.75
C ASP A 70 16.45 14.44 19.55
N SER A 71 15.43 13.73 19.03
CA SER A 71 14.72 14.12 17.81
C SER A 71 13.23 14.34 18.10
N VAL A 72 12.64 15.32 17.42
CA VAL A 72 11.20 15.59 17.45
C VAL A 72 10.75 15.77 16.02
N VAL A 73 9.65 15.13 15.67
CA VAL A 73 9.02 15.28 14.38
C VAL A 73 7.56 15.64 14.58
N LEU A 74 7.14 16.74 13.97
CA LEU A 74 5.81 17.28 14.05
C LEU A 74 5.11 17.18 12.70
N ARG A 75 3.84 16.81 12.74
CA ARG A 75 2.88 17.18 11.69
C ARG A 75 2.03 18.32 12.22
N LEU A 76 1.94 19.35 11.40
CA LEU A 76 1.21 20.57 11.65
C LEU A 76 0.23 20.79 10.48
N THR A 77 -0.88 21.47 10.74
CA THR A 77 -1.75 22.00 9.66
C THR A 77 -1.80 23.51 9.79
N LEU A 78 -1.50 24.22 8.70
CA LEU A 78 -1.75 25.66 8.57
C LEU A 78 -3.11 25.87 7.89
N ARG A 79 -4.09 26.40 8.62
CA ARG A 79 -5.42 26.76 8.08
C ARG A 79 -5.56 28.27 7.97
N GLY A 80 -5.84 28.80 6.79
CA GLY A 80 -6.10 30.22 6.59
C GLY A 80 -6.36 30.60 5.14
N THR A 81 -6.69 31.86 4.93
CA THR A 81 -6.90 32.46 3.62
C THR A 81 -5.57 32.96 3.06
N GLN A 82 -5.18 32.47 1.88
CA GLN A 82 -3.93 32.89 1.24
C GLN A 82 -4.12 34.26 0.56
N THR A 83 -3.88 35.33 1.31
CA THR A 83 -3.98 36.72 0.82
C THR A 83 -2.61 37.36 0.55
N GLY A 84 -1.52 36.69 0.92
CA GLY A 84 -0.15 37.07 0.58
C GLY A 84 0.53 36.07 -0.37
N PRO A 85 1.69 36.43 -0.94
CA PRO A 85 2.46 35.53 -1.79
C PRO A 85 3.00 34.35 -0.97
N THR A 86 2.90 33.14 -1.52
CA THR A 86 3.33 31.91 -0.86
C THR A 86 3.99 30.97 -1.87
N ALA A 87 5.20 30.48 -1.57
CA ALA A 87 5.90 29.48 -2.38
C ALA A 87 6.03 29.81 -3.89
N GLY A 88 6.23 31.09 -4.23
CA GLY A 88 6.33 31.55 -5.62
C GLY A 88 4.99 31.82 -6.31
N HIS A 89 3.87 31.62 -5.62
CA HIS A 89 2.53 31.97 -6.11
C HIS A 89 2.07 33.31 -5.54
N GLY A 90 1.41 34.11 -6.37
CA GLY A 90 0.68 35.30 -5.92
C GLY A 90 -0.51 34.94 -5.01
N PRO A 91 -1.16 35.94 -4.42
CA PRO A 91 -2.32 35.70 -3.56
C PRO A 91 -3.49 35.11 -4.35
N THR A 92 -4.02 33.97 -3.89
CA THR A 92 -5.16 33.30 -4.53
C THR A 92 -6.50 33.71 -3.92
N GLY A 93 -6.51 34.28 -2.71
CA GLY A 93 -7.73 34.62 -1.97
C GLY A 93 -8.52 33.42 -1.45
N ARG A 94 -7.95 32.21 -1.50
CA ARG A 94 -8.64 30.97 -1.12
C ARG A 94 -8.36 30.61 0.32
N LEU A 95 -9.37 30.05 0.99
CA LEU A 95 -9.19 29.35 2.25
C LEU A 95 -8.51 28.01 1.96
N LEU A 96 -7.31 27.81 2.49
CA LEU A 96 -6.52 26.60 2.35
C LEU A 96 -6.20 26.01 3.71
N ALA A 97 -5.88 24.73 3.73
CA ALA A 97 -5.40 24.03 4.91
C ALA A 97 -4.22 23.15 4.48
N LEU A 98 -3.03 23.67 4.72
CA LEU A 98 -1.77 23.19 4.19
C LEU A 98 -1.05 22.33 5.24
N PRO A 99 -0.80 21.04 4.96
CA PRO A 99 0.03 20.20 5.81
C PRO A 99 1.46 20.73 5.86
N VAL A 100 1.99 20.92 7.07
CA VAL A 100 3.37 21.34 7.35
C VAL A 100 4.04 20.25 8.19
N PHE A 101 5.13 19.68 7.72
CA PHE A 101 5.93 18.70 8.44
C PHE A 101 7.21 19.35 8.95
N GLY A 102 7.46 19.25 10.24
CA GLY A 102 8.67 19.76 10.89
C GLY A 102 9.50 18.64 11.48
N SER A 103 10.79 18.57 11.19
CA SER A 103 11.74 17.68 11.89
C SER A 103 12.78 18.52 12.59
N TYR A 104 13.09 18.16 13.83
CA TYR A 104 13.99 18.90 14.70
C TYR A 104 14.91 17.92 15.42
N ARG A 105 16.19 18.28 15.53
CA ARG A 105 17.12 17.65 16.47
C ARG A 105 17.46 18.66 17.55
N VAL A 106 17.40 18.23 18.80
CA VAL A 106 17.61 19.08 19.96
C VAL A 106 18.82 18.57 20.74
N ALA A 107 19.80 19.43 20.96
CA ALA A 107 20.93 19.17 21.83
C ALA A 107 21.13 20.36 22.76
N ASN A 108 21.48 20.11 24.02
CA ASN A 108 21.68 21.16 25.03
C ASN A 108 20.49 22.13 25.14
N ALA A 109 19.26 21.58 25.08
CA ALA A 109 17.99 22.33 25.11
C ALA A 109 17.85 23.38 23.98
N ARG A 110 18.55 23.20 22.86
CA ARG A 110 18.46 24.03 21.65
C ARG A 110 18.29 23.19 20.40
N ILE A 111 17.57 23.72 19.42
CA ILE A 111 17.42 23.11 18.11
C ILE A 111 18.74 23.27 17.35
N VAL A 112 19.37 22.16 17.01
CA VAL A 112 20.67 22.09 16.31
C VAL A 112 20.54 21.64 14.85
N ASP A 113 19.39 21.09 14.49
CA ASP A 113 18.98 20.81 13.11
C ASP A 113 17.47 21.01 13.02
N ALA A 114 16.98 21.61 11.93
CA ALA A 114 15.56 21.77 11.67
C ALA A 114 15.27 21.58 10.19
N TRP A 115 14.05 21.19 9.88
CA TRP A 115 13.56 21.15 8.52
C TRP A 115 12.06 21.22 8.46
N GLN A 116 11.57 21.89 7.42
CA GLN A 116 10.16 22.13 7.22
C GLN A 116 9.78 21.80 5.78
N ALA A 117 8.71 21.05 5.62
CA ALA A 117 8.10 20.73 4.33
C ALA A 117 6.61 21.01 4.36
N TRP A 118 6.08 21.47 3.23
CA TRP A 118 4.65 21.59 3.01
C TRP A 118 4.35 21.43 1.53
N ASP A 119 3.14 20.99 1.20
CA ASP A 119 2.75 20.79 -0.20
C ASP A 119 2.42 22.12 -0.88
N THR A 120 3.39 22.66 -1.60
CA THR A 120 3.24 23.89 -2.38
C THR A 120 2.22 23.77 -3.52
N GLY A 121 1.81 22.56 -3.92
CA GLY A 121 0.83 22.32 -4.97
C GLY A 121 -0.60 22.69 -4.60
N GLU A 122 -0.95 22.64 -3.31
CA GLU A 122 -2.26 23.09 -2.81
C GLU A 122 -2.40 24.61 -2.83
N VAL A 123 -1.27 25.33 -2.76
CA VAL A 123 -1.21 26.79 -2.75
C VAL A 123 -1.45 27.39 -4.14
N GLY A 124 -1.10 26.68 -5.20
CA GLY A 124 -1.20 27.16 -6.60
C GLY A 124 -2.19 26.42 -7.51
N GLY A 125 -2.56 25.17 -7.21
CA GLY A 125 -3.37 24.33 -8.10
C GLY A 125 -4.87 24.70 -8.11
N PRO A 126 -5.65 24.37 -9.16
CA PRO A 126 -7.11 24.50 -9.12
C PRO A 126 -7.68 23.71 -7.92
N PRO A 127 -8.85 24.10 -7.37
CA PRO A 127 -9.47 23.38 -6.26
C PRO A 127 -9.58 21.89 -6.62
N VAL A 128 -9.14 21.03 -5.71
CA VAL A 128 -9.30 19.60 -5.89
C VAL A 128 -10.81 19.32 -5.86
N LEU A 129 -11.35 18.85 -6.99
CA LEU A 129 -12.75 18.45 -7.11
C LEU A 129 -12.98 17.19 -6.25
N THR A 130 -13.16 17.36 -4.94
CA THR A 130 -13.58 16.28 -4.01
C THR A 130 -15.00 16.50 -3.49
N ALA A 131 -15.70 17.53 -3.98
CA ALA A 131 -17.09 17.79 -3.62
C ALA A 131 -17.94 16.57 -4.01
N GLY A 132 -18.55 15.91 -3.00
CA GLY A 132 -19.34 14.68 -3.19
C GLY A 132 -18.58 13.37 -2.91
N GLU A 133 -17.26 13.41 -2.67
CA GLU A 133 -16.55 12.22 -2.20
C GLU A 133 -16.80 11.95 -0.70
N PRO A 134 -16.93 10.67 -0.28
CA PRO A 134 -17.25 10.32 1.10
C PRO A 134 -16.12 10.70 2.06
N LEU A 135 -16.49 11.04 3.30
CA LEU A 135 -15.54 11.10 4.42
C LEU A 135 -15.27 9.67 4.89
N VAL A 136 -14.02 9.24 4.82
CA VAL A 136 -13.56 7.96 5.36
C VAL A 136 -13.12 8.18 6.81
N ASP A 137 -13.60 7.33 7.70
CA ASP A 137 -13.39 7.37 9.14
C ASP A 137 -12.05 6.72 9.51
N LEU A 138 -11.01 7.53 9.67
CA LEU A 138 -9.63 7.06 9.83
C LEU A 138 -9.35 6.48 11.23
N ASP A 139 -10.05 6.95 12.26
CA ASP A 139 -9.89 6.46 13.64
C ASP A 139 -10.48 5.05 13.82
N GLU A 140 -11.39 4.67 12.94
CA GLU A 140 -12.05 3.36 12.98
C GLU A 140 -11.38 2.31 12.06
N LEU A 141 -10.67 2.77 11.03
CA LEU A 141 -10.04 1.91 10.03
C LEU A 141 -8.68 1.45 10.51
N GLN A 142 -8.42 0.14 10.57
CA GLN A 142 -7.08 -0.34 10.93
C GLN A 142 -6.05 0.01 9.85
N GLY A 143 -4.88 0.50 10.26
CA GLY A 143 -3.90 1.17 9.40
C GLY A 143 -3.23 0.29 8.34
N ASN A 144 -3.22 -1.05 8.51
CA ASN A 144 -2.70 -1.93 7.47
C ASN A 144 -3.68 -2.08 6.27
N VAL A 145 -4.99 -1.88 6.49
CA VAL A 145 -5.99 -1.85 5.41
C VAL A 145 -5.65 -0.69 4.46
N PHE A 146 -5.64 0.53 5.00
CA PHE A 146 -5.15 1.72 4.32
C PHE A 146 -4.49 2.65 5.33
N PRO A 147 -3.30 3.19 5.03
CA PRO A 147 -2.55 3.09 3.77
C PRO A 147 -1.61 1.86 3.68
N GLY A 148 -1.57 1.00 4.69
CA GLY A 148 -0.55 -0.04 4.86
C GLY A 148 0.59 0.43 5.76
N PHE A 149 1.15 -0.50 6.55
CA PHE A 149 2.21 -0.17 7.50
C PHE A 149 3.54 0.21 6.85
N ASN A 150 3.87 -0.35 5.67
CA ASN A 150 5.08 -0.05 4.89
C ASN A 150 6.40 -0.19 5.67
N LYS A 151 6.50 -1.23 6.51
CA LYS A 151 7.65 -1.50 7.37
C LYS A 151 8.63 -2.51 6.79
N ALA A 152 9.85 -2.51 7.34
CA ALA A 152 10.91 -3.42 6.92
C ALA A 152 10.69 -4.87 7.36
N ARG A 153 9.92 -5.09 8.43
CA ARG A 153 9.63 -6.40 9.02
C ARG A 153 8.14 -6.55 9.32
N LEU A 154 7.66 -7.80 9.30
CA LEU A 154 6.30 -8.19 9.66
C LEU A 154 6.35 -9.52 10.42
N ALA A 155 5.59 -9.64 11.49
CA ALA A 155 5.24 -10.91 12.13
C ALA A 155 3.74 -11.17 11.92
N LEU A 156 3.40 -12.41 11.55
CA LEU A 156 2.05 -12.94 11.46
C LEU A 156 1.90 -14.03 12.52
N VAL A 157 1.07 -13.79 13.52
CA VAL A 157 0.80 -14.76 14.58
C VAL A 157 -0.62 -15.28 14.45
N GLN A 158 -0.75 -16.59 14.30
CA GLN A 158 -2.02 -17.29 14.16
C GLN A 158 -2.44 -17.82 15.53
N PHE A 159 -3.70 -17.59 15.91
CA PHE A 159 -4.26 -18.05 17.17
C PHE A 159 -5.51 -18.92 16.96
N THR A 160 -5.73 -19.86 17.87
CA THR A 160 -7.02 -20.56 18.06
C THR A 160 -7.71 -20.07 19.33
N ILE A 161 -9.03 -19.98 19.33
CA ILE A 161 -9.81 -19.62 20.51
C ILE A 161 -9.87 -20.80 21.47
N THR A 162 -9.48 -20.59 22.73
CA THR A 162 -9.58 -21.58 23.80
C THR A 162 -10.79 -21.33 24.71
N ASP A 163 -11.16 -20.07 24.92
CA ASP A 163 -12.35 -19.65 25.67
C ASP A 163 -12.97 -18.42 25.00
N ALA A 164 -14.21 -18.54 24.52
CA ALA A 164 -14.86 -17.48 23.76
C ALA A 164 -15.11 -16.20 24.59
N ALA A 165 -15.44 -16.32 25.87
CA ALA A 165 -15.73 -15.17 26.72
C ALA A 165 -14.43 -14.41 27.08
N ALA A 166 -13.35 -15.13 27.37
CA ALA A 166 -12.04 -14.56 27.59
C ALA A 166 -11.46 -13.96 26.30
N ALA A 167 -11.64 -14.61 25.15
CA ALA A 167 -11.22 -14.10 23.85
C ALA A 167 -11.90 -12.76 23.52
N ARG A 168 -13.21 -12.62 23.77
CA ARG A 168 -13.93 -11.34 23.58
C ARG A 168 -13.35 -10.22 24.43
N ARG A 169 -13.07 -10.47 25.71
CA ARG A 169 -12.43 -9.48 26.60
C ARG A 169 -11.02 -9.12 26.13
N ALA A 170 -10.23 -10.11 25.73
CA ALA A 170 -8.87 -9.91 25.24
C ALA A 170 -8.84 -9.10 23.93
N LEU A 171 -9.71 -9.40 22.97
CA LEU A 171 -9.84 -8.66 21.71
C LEU A 171 -10.35 -7.23 21.93
N ALA A 172 -11.22 -7.01 22.90
CA ALA A 172 -11.66 -5.67 23.26
C ALA A 172 -10.53 -4.84 23.88
N ALA A 173 -9.70 -5.45 24.74
CA ALA A 173 -8.50 -4.80 25.29
C ALA A 173 -7.44 -4.53 24.21
N LEU A 174 -7.32 -5.43 23.23
CA LEU A 174 -6.42 -5.27 22.09
C LEU A 174 -6.75 -4.02 21.25
N ALA A 175 -8.01 -3.56 21.23
CA ALA A 175 -8.45 -2.46 20.39
C ALA A 175 -7.62 -1.17 20.56
N ASP A 176 -7.10 -0.91 21.76
CA ASP A 176 -6.27 0.28 22.05
C ASP A 176 -4.82 0.15 21.57
N GLN A 177 -4.38 -1.07 21.22
CA GLN A 177 -3.06 -1.36 20.65
C GLN A 177 -3.09 -1.45 19.12
N VAL A 178 -4.28 -1.51 18.51
CA VAL A 178 -4.43 -1.60 17.06
C VAL A 178 -4.20 -0.24 16.43
N ALA A 179 -3.21 -0.17 15.55
CA ALA A 179 -2.86 1.05 14.84
C ALA A 179 -3.95 1.43 13.84
N THR A 180 -4.39 2.67 13.88
CA THR A 180 -5.44 3.22 13.01
C THR A 180 -4.87 3.85 11.74
N ALA A 181 -5.72 4.07 10.74
CA ALA A 181 -5.37 4.83 9.55
C ALA A 181 -5.06 6.30 9.90
N ALA A 182 -5.65 6.83 10.98
CA ALA A 182 -5.40 8.18 11.50
C ALA A 182 -3.94 8.36 11.94
N GLU A 183 -3.31 7.31 12.48
CA GLU A 183 -1.90 7.31 12.87
C GLU A 183 -0.98 6.98 11.69
N VAL A 184 -1.29 5.91 10.96
CA VAL A 184 -0.37 5.35 9.94
C VAL A 184 -0.25 6.24 8.70
N LEU A 185 -1.33 6.90 8.27
CA LEU A 185 -1.30 7.75 7.05
C LEU A 185 -0.42 8.99 7.20
N PRO A 186 -0.58 9.81 8.26
CA PRO A 186 0.38 10.85 8.59
C PRO A 186 1.82 10.36 8.69
N PHE A 187 2.06 9.27 9.44
CA PHE A 187 3.40 8.73 9.64
C PHE A 187 4.06 8.37 8.31
N ASN A 188 3.36 7.67 7.42
CA ASN A 188 3.90 7.27 6.12
C ASN A 188 4.27 8.46 5.23
N ARG A 189 3.44 9.51 5.23
CA ARG A 189 3.72 10.74 4.48
C ARG A 189 4.95 11.44 5.01
N LEU A 190 5.06 11.55 6.34
CA LEU A 190 6.21 12.13 7.01
C LEU A 190 7.49 11.33 6.73
N PHE A 191 7.44 10.00 6.89
CA PHE A 191 8.56 9.10 6.64
C PHE A 191 9.04 9.21 5.19
N SER A 192 8.13 9.21 4.22
CA SER A 192 8.45 9.37 2.80
C SER A 192 9.13 10.72 2.52
N ALA A 193 8.62 11.80 3.12
CA ALA A 193 9.19 13.14 2.95
C ALA A 193 10.63 13.22 3.51
N LEU A 194 10.87 12.65 4.70
CA LEU A 194 12.21 12.65 5.31
C LEU A 194 13.21 11.76 4.57
N ARG A 195 12.78 10.55 4.14
CA ARG A 195 13.63 9.64 3.35
C ARG A 195 14.08 10.28 2.04
N SER A 196 13.17 10.99 1.36
CA SER A 196 13.46 11.68 0.11
C SER A 196 14.53 12.77 0.27
N ARG A 197 14.62 13.38 1.46
CA ARG A 197 15.63 14.40 1.78
C ARG A 197 16.96 13.80 2.26
N ARG A 198 16.91 12.90 3.24
CA ARG A 198 18.09 12.45 3.98
C ARG A 198 18.74 11.18 3.42
N GLY A 199 18.04 10.44 2.56
CA GLY A 199 18.50 9.14 2.05
C GLY A 199 18.52 8.02 3.11
N ALA A 200 18.18 8.32 4.37
CA ALA A 200 18.18 7.39 5.50
C ALA A 200 16.82 7.39 6.22
N GLU A 201 16.54 6.31 6.96
CA GLU A 201 15.31 6.12 7.74
C GLU A 201 15.45 6.80 9.11
N PRO A 202 14.68 7.87 9.38
CA PRO A 202 14.99 8.79 10.47
C PRO A 202 14.27 8.49 11.79
N VAL A 203 13.23 7.64 11.77
CA VAL A 203 12.36 7.31 12.91
C VAL A 203 11.84 5.89 12.71
N SER A 204 11.90 5.07 13.76
CA SER A 204 11.38 3.70 13.77
C SER A 204 10.00 3.66 14.43
N SER A 205 9.05 2.93 13.86
CA SER A 205 7.75 2.69 14.52
C SER A 205 7.28 1.25 14.39
N THR A 206 6.47 0.83 15.36
CA THR A 206 5.85 -0.50 15.41
C THR A 206 4.34 -0.34 15.38
N TRP A 207 3.67 -1.14 14.56
CA TRP A 207 2.22 -1.10 14.36
C TRP A 207 1.60 -2.49 14.52
N CYS A 208 0.37 -2.54 15.00
CA CYS A 208 -0.38 -3.77 15.22
C CYS A 208 -1.76 -3.72 14.56
N ASN A 209 -2.19 -4.85 13.98
CA ASN A 209 -3.47 -5.04 13.29
C ASN A 209 -4.00 -6.45 13.63
N VAL A 210 -5.32 -6.65 13.60
CA VAL A 210 -5.93 -7.96 13.89
C VAL A 210 -7.06 -8.27 12.92
N ALA A 211 -7.20 -9.55 12.56
CA ALA A 211 -8.30 -10.05 11.75
C ALA A 211 -8.84 -11.39 12.27
N LEU A 212 -10.12 -11.64 12.07
CA LEU A 212 -10.84 -12.81 12.58
C LEU A 212 -11.40 -13.66 11.44
N SER A 213 -11.29 -14.98 11.55
CA SER A 213 -11.90 -15.90 10.61
C SER A 213 -13.44 -15.92 10.77
N TYR A 214 -14.15 -16.46 9.78
CA TYR A 214 -15.60 -16.63 9.92
C TYR A 214 -16.00 -17.54 11.10
N PRO A 215 -15.36 -18.71 11.33
CA PRO A 215 -15.59 -19.50 12.55
C PRO A 215 -15.41 -18.71 13.85
N ALA A 216 -14.37 -17.87 13.93
CA ALA A 216 -14.14 -17.01 15.09
C ALA A 216 -15.27 -16.00 15.28
N LEU A 217 -15.69 -15.29 14.22
CA LEU A 217 -16.81 -14.34 14.29
C LEU A 217 -18.11 -15.03 14.68
N ARG A 218 -18.35 -16.25 14.19
CA ARG A 218 -19.50 -17.08 14.57
C ARG A 218 -19.52 -17.47 16.04
N ALA A 219 -18.36 -17.56 16.68
CA ALA A 219 -18.22 -17.83 18.11
C ALA A 219 -18.26 -16.56 18.98
N LEU A 220 -17.84 -15.42 18.44
CA LEU A 220 -17.61 -14.19 19.19
C LEU A 220 -18.65 -13.09 18.96
N ALA A 221 -19.39 -13.11 17.86
CA ALA A 221 -20.32 -12.04 17.46
C ALA A 221 -21.69 -12.58 17.06
N THR A 222 -22.73 -11.79 17.32
CA THR A 222 -24.08 -12.00 16.79
C THR A 222 -24.20 -11.41 15.39
N GLY A 223 -24.94 -12.07 14.48
CA GLY A 223 -25.14 -11.56 13.13
C GLY A 223 -24.04 -11.90 12.12
N ALA A 224 -23.04 -12.70 12.49
CA ALA A 224 -21.95 -13.09 11.58
C ALA A 224 -22.49 -13.78 10.31
N GLU A 225 -23.60 -14.50 10.39
CA GLU A 225 -24.27 -15.15 9.25
C GLU A 225 -24.77 -14.18 8.16
N GLN A 226 -24.82 -12.87 8.46
CA GLN A 226 -25.21 -11.82 7.51
C GLN A 226 -24.12 -11.51 6.48
N PHE A 227 -22.88 -11.98 6.68
CA PHE A 227 -21.87 -11.94 5.62
C PHE A 227 -22.33 -12.81 4.45
N ALA A 228 -22.58 -12.18 3.30
CA ALA A 228 -23.06 -12.86 2.10
C ALA A 228 -21.95 -13.60 1.34
N ASP A 229 -20.70 -13.13 1.45
CA ASP A 229 -19.53 -13.68 0.76
C ASP A 229 -19.33 -15.16 1.13
N ALA A 230 -19.55 -16.06 0.17
CA ALA A 230 -19.51 -17.50 0.40
C ALA A 230 -18.08 -18.01 0.62
N ALA A 231 -17.10 -17.37 -0.03
CA ALA A 231 -15.69 -17.71 0.15
C ALA A 231 -15.24 -17.41 1.59
N PHE A 232 -15.57 -16.23 2.13
CA PHE A 232 -15.27 -15.90 3.53
C PHE A 232 -15.91 -16.89 4.51
N ARG A 233 -17.19 -17.24 4.30
CA ARG A 233 -17.91 -18.19 5.16
C ARG A 233 -17.34 -19.61 5.10
N ALA A 234 -16.89 -20.05 3.92
CA ALA A 234 -16.27 -21.36 3.75
C ALA A 234 -14.83 -21.42 4.28
N GLY A 235 -14.08 -20.31 4.16
CA GLY A 235 -12.65 -20.25 4.44
C GLY A 235 -11.80 -20.70 3.23
N MET A 236 -10.52 -20.32 3.24
CA MET A 236 -9.64 -20.54 2.08
C MET A 236 -9.39 -22.03 1.81
N ARG A 237 -9.04 -22.83 2.83
CA ARG A 237 -8.66 -24.24 2.63
C ARG A 237 -9.75 -25.04 1.90
N PRO A 238 -11.04 -25.03 2.29
CA PRO A 238 -12.10 -25.70 1.54
C PRO A 238 -12.27 -25.17 0.11
N ARG A 239 -12.15 -23.86 -0.10
CA ARG A 239 -12.25 -23.22 -1.42
C ARG A 239 -11.11 -23.64 -2.35
N MET A 240 -9.91 -23.81 -1.81
CA MET A 240 -8.73 -24.27 -2.55
C MET A 240 -8.84 -25.78 -2.85
N ALA A 241 -9.34 -26.58 -1.92
CA ALA A 241 -9.59 -28.00 -2.14
C ALA A 241 -10.63 -28.23 -3.27
N GLU A 242 -11.73 -27.47 -3.25
CA GLU A 242 -12.76 -27.49 -4.30
C GLU A 242 -12.19 -27.11 -5.68
N ALA A 243 -11.21 -26.20 -5.69
CA ALA A 243 -10.52 -25.76 -6.90
C ALA A 243 -9.43 -26.75 -7.39
N GLY A 244 -9.17 -27.84 -6.66
CA GLY A 244 -8.16 -28.84 -7.01
C GLY A 244 -6.73 -28.45 -6.68
N VAL A 245 -6.52 -27.46 -5.80
CA VAL A 245 -5.18 -27.09 -5.31
C VAL A 245 -4.60 -28.25 -4.51
N ASP A 246 -3.32 -28.56 -4.71
CA ASP A 246 -2.60 -29.50 -3.84
C ASP A 246 -2.36 -28.85 -2.47
N LEU A 247 -2.99 -29.42 -1.45
CA LEU A 247 -2.92 -28.94 -0.07
C LEU A 247 -2.04 -29.84 0.81
N ALA A 248 -1.29 -30.79 0.24
CA ALA A 248 -0.46 -31.71 1.01
C ALA A 248 0.61 -31.00 1.86
N SER A 249 1.05 -29.82 1.44
CA SER A 249 2.01 -29.00 2.19
C SER A 249 1.37 -28.06 3.21
N TRP A 250 0.03 -28.03 3.32
CA TRP A 250 -0.66 -27.21 4.30
C TRP A 250 -0.83 -28.05 5.57
N ASP A 251 -0.46 -27.48 6.72
CA ASP A 251 -0.69 -28.13 8.01
C ASP A 251 -2.16 -28.59 8.15
N ASP A 252 -2.35 -29.81 8.67
CA ASP A 252 -3.65 -30.45 8.89
C ASP A 252 -4.42 -29.88 10.11
N GLY A 253 -3.90 -28.82 10.73
CA GLY A 253 -4.48 -28.16 11.90
C GLY A 253 -5.81 -27.45 11.62
N ALA A 254 -6.59 -27.22 12.68
CA ALA A 254 -7.70 -26.28 12.63
C ALA A 254 -7.15 -24.92 12.18
N GLY A 255 -7.65 -24.38 11.07
CA GLY A 255 -7.20 -23.09 10.56
C GLY A 255 -7.30 -21.99 11.62
N ALA A 256 -6.49 -20.94 11.49
CA ALA A 256 -6.44 -19.88 12.49
C ALA A 256 -7.80 -19.20 12.69
N ASP A 257 -8.17 -19.00 13.95
CA ASP A 257 -9.35 -18.22 14.35
C ASP A 257 -9.05 -16.72 14.28
N VAL A 258 -7.86 -16.33 14.74
CA VAL A 258 -7.42 -14.93 14.76
C VAL A 258 -6.04 -14.83 14.14
N LEU A 259 -5.84 -13.82 13.31
CA LEU A 259 -4.57 -13.46 12.70
C LEU A 259 -4.13 -12.09 13.23
N LEU A 260 -3.03 -12.07 13.98
CA LEU A 260 -2.36 -10.87 14.45
C LEU A 260 -1.26 -10.48 13.47
N LEU A 261 -1.20 -9.21 13.10
CA LEU A 261 -0.15 -8.62 12.28
C LEU A 261 0.60 -7.58 13.10
N VAL A 262 1.89 -7.77 13.30
CA VAL A 262 2.76 -6.76 13.92
C VAL A 262 3.86 -6.40 12.92
N ALA A 263 4.08 -5.11 12.68
CA ALA A 263 5.08 -4.65 11.72
C ALA A 263 5.99 -3.61 12.36
N SER A 264 7.30 -3.69 12.09
CA SER A 264 8.28 -2.73 12.62
C SER A 264 9.43 -2.52 11.65
N ASP A 265 10.15 -1.41 11.83
CA ASP A 265 11.43 -1.18 11.17
C ASP A 265 12.60 -1.87 11.91
N ASP A 266 12.34 -2.38 13.13
CA ASP A 266 13.34 -2.96 14.04
C ASP A 266 12.89 -4.36 14.52
N ASP A 267 13.79 -5.34 14.48
CA ASP A 267 13.47 -6.74 14.79
C ASP A 267 13.24 -6.96 16.30
N ASP A 268 13.98 -6.27 17.16
CA ASP A 268 13.83 -6.39 18.61
C ASP A 268 12.52 -5.75 19.06
N LYS A 269 12.20 -4.57 18.52
CA LYS A 269 10.89 -3.91 18.76
C LYS A 269 9.73 -4.75 18.22
N LEU A 270 9.91 -5.40 17.07
CA LEU A 270 8.91 -6.33 16.52
C LEU A 270 8.63 -7.46 17.50
N ARG A 271 9.67 -8.18 17.94
CA ARG A 271 9.54 -9.32 18.84
C ARG A 271 8.97 -8.91 20.20
N ALA A 272 9.39 -7.77 20.73
CA ALA A 272 8.85 -7.24 21.98
C ALA A 272 7.34 -6.96 21.88
N GLN A 273 6.89 -6.30 20.81
CA GLN A 273 5.47 -6.03 20.59
C GLN A 273 4.67 -7.32 20.34
N VAL A 274 5.23 -8.30 19.62
CA VAL A 274 4.60 -9.61 19.45
C VAL A 274 4.38 -10.28 20.81
N ALA A 275 5.40 -10.31 21.67
CA ALA A 275 5.29 -10.92 22.99
C ALA A 275 4.27 -10.19 23.89
N GLU A 276 4.27 -8.85 23.87
CA GLU A 276 3.30 -8.04 24.60
C GLU A 276 1.86 -8.32 24.16
N VAL A 277 1.61 -8.26 22.85
CA VAL A 277 0.26 -8.43 22.31
C VAL A 277 -0.21 -9.88 22.43
N ALA A 278 0.67 -10.87 22.23
CA ALA A 278 0.34 -12.28 22.48
C ALA A 278 -0.07 -12.49 23.95
N GLY A 279 0.68 -11.92 24.91
CA GLY A 279 0.34 -11.99 26.33
C GLY A 279 -1.02 -11.36 26.67
N LEU A 280 -1.45 -10.32 25.95
CA LEU A 280 -2.79 -9.75 26.08
C LEU A 280 -3.90 -10.70 25.58
N LEU A 281 -3.59 -11.57 24.61
CA LEU A 281 -4.52 -12.50 23.98
C LEU A 281 -4.59 -13.87 24.67
N ASP A 282 -3.51 -14.27 25.36
CA ASP A 282 -3.35 -15.54 26.09
C ASP A 282 -4.56 -15.97 26.96
N PRO A 283 -5.32 -15.06 27.63
CA PRO A 283 -6.44 -15.48 28.48
C PRO A 283 -7.54 -16.27 27.77
N GLY A 284 -7.71 -16.11 26.45
CA GLY A 284 -8.76 -16.81 25.68
C GLY A 284 -8.32 -17.29 24.31
N LEU A 285 -7.07 -17.05 23.94
CA LEU A 285 -6.49 -17.43 22.66
C LEU A 285 -5.15 -18.12 22.90
N ARG A 286 -4.81 -19.06 22.03
CA ARG A 286 -3.52 -19.77 22.05
C ARG A 286 -2.83 -19.62 20.69
N PRO A 287 -1.57 -19.17 20.63
CA PRO A 287 -0.83 -19.13 19.38
C PRO A 287 -0.59 -20.55 18.86
N VAL A 288 -0.73 -20.73 17.54
CA VAL A 288 -0.56 -22.02 16.85
C VAL A 288 0.48 -21.98 15.75
N ALA A 289 0.80 -20.80 15.20
CA ALA A 289 1.87 -20.62 14.23
C ALA A 289 2.34 -19.15 14.21
N GLU A 290 3.61 -18.96 13.87
CA GLU A 290 4.22 -17.64 13.67
C GLU A 290 5.01 -17.63 12.36
N GLU A 291 4.83 -16.58 11.57
CA GLU A 291 5.53 -16.37 10.30
C GLU A 291 6.17 -14.98 10.29
N TYR A 292 7.41 -14.90 9.82
CA TYR A 292 8.19 -13.66 9.82
C TYR A 292 8.59 -13.26 8.41
N GLY A 293 8.26 -12.04 8.05
CA GLY A 293 8.57 -11.42 6.76
C GLY A 293 9.60 -10.30 6.89
N ALA A 294 10.41 -10.13 5.85
CA ALA A 294 11.42 -9.10 5.74
C ALA A 294 11.49 -8.52 4.32
N ARG A 295 11.56 -7.19 4.20
CA ARG A 295 11.70 -6.51 2.92
C ARG A 295 13.08 -6.77 2.30
N LEU A 296 13.12 -7.23 1.05
CA LEU A 296 14.35 -7.46 0.29
C LEU A 296 14.71 -6.23 -0.56
N ALA A 297 15.03 -5.10 0.08
CA ALA A 297 15.30 -3.82 -0.59
C ALA A 297 14.19 -3.38 -1.59
N GLY A 298 12.95 -3.83 -1.40
CA GLY A 298 11.81 -3.53 -2.28
C GLY A 298 11.53 -4.59 -3.35
N GLN A 299 12.34 -5.64 -3.43
CA GLN A 299 12.15 -6.73 -4.37
C GLN A 299 11.38 -7.90 -3.73
N GLU A 300 10.71 -8.70 -4.56
CA GLU A 300 10.23 -10.03 -4.18
C GLU A 300 11.29 -11.13 -4.50
N PRO A 301 11.13 -12.38 -4.06
CA PRO A 301 12.16 -13.43 -4.19
C PRO A 301 12.60 -13.77 -5.61
N PHE A 302 11.75 -13.61 -6.64
CA PHE A 302 12.21 -13.73 -8.02
C PHE A 302 13.16 -12.62 -8.41
N GLY A 303 13.15 -11.47 -7.69
CA GLY A 303 14.02 -10.30 -7.73
C GLY A 303 13.43 -9.10 -8.48
N PHE A 304 12.11 -9.01 -8.60
CA PHE A 304 11.39 -7.88 -9.19
C PHE A 304 10.95 -6.88 -8.13
N GLN A 305 11.03 -5.59 -8.45
CA GLN A 305 10.44 -4.53 -7.62
C GLN A 305 8.92 -4.72 -7.48
N ASP A 306 8.44 -4.91 -6.25
CA ASP A 306 7.00 -5.02 -5.94
C ASP A 306 6.47 -3.72 -5.29
N GLY A 307 5.15 -3.64 -5.08
CA GLY A 307 4.46 -2.53 -4.43
C GLY A 307 4.26 -1.30 -5.31
N ILE A 308 4.53 -1.38 -6.62
CA ILE A 308 4.44 -0.24 -7.55
C ILE A 308 2.99 0.17 -7.81
N SER A 309 2.17 -0.76 -8.30
CA SER A 309 0.79 -0.47 -8.73
C SER A 309 -0.21 -0.86 -7.64
N GLN A 310 -0.81 0.15 -7.00
CA GLN A 310 -1.88 0.03 -6.02
C GLN A 310 -3.04 0.93 -6.44
N PRO A 311 -4.32 0.55 -6.25
CA PRO A 311 -5.43 1.47 -6.47
C PRO A 311 -5.31 2.66 -5.51
N GLY A 312 -5.70 3.85 -5.97
CA GLY A 312 -5.88 4.99 -5.08
C GLY A 312 -7.24 4.89 -4.40
N LEU A 313 -7.29 5.06 -3.09
CA LEU A 313 -8.54 5.17 -2.36
C LEU A 313 -9.15 6.55 -2.65
N ARG A 314 -10.33 6.59 -3.25
CA ARG A 314 -11.14 7.82 -3.39
C ARG A 314 -11.71 8.23 -2.02
N GLY A 315 -12.15 9.45 -1.83
CA GLY A 315 -12.65 9.91 -0.54
C GLY A 315 -11.79 11.00 0.06
N ARG A 316 -12.29 11.55 1.17
CA ARG A 316 -11.66 12.57 2.00
C ARG A 316 -11.44 12.00 3.39
N ARG A 317 -10.45 12.52 4.11
CA ARG A 317 -10.13 12.06 5.45
C ARG A 317 -11.11 12.61 6.48
N SER A 318 -11.53 11.84 7.49
CA SER A 318 -12.41 12.34 8.57
C SER A 318 -11.74 13.36 9.48
N ASP A 319 -10.46 13.18 9.78
CA ASP A 319 -9.66 14.08 10.62
C ASP A 319 -9.32 15.41 9.91
N VAL A 320 -9.14 15.32 8.59
CA VAL A 320 -8.83 16.45 7.70
C VAL A 320 -9.82 16.47 6.51
N PRO A 321 -11.12 16.85 6.72
CA PRO A 321 -12.21 16.72 5.74
C PRO A 321 -12.03 17.30 4.33
N TRP A 322 -11.09 18.20 4.09
CA TRP A 322 -10.79 18.75 2.75
C TRP A 322 -9.67 17.98 2.05
N GLU A 323 -8.89 17.18 2.77
CA GLU A 323 -7.76 16.47 2.18
C GLU A 323 -8.23 15.12 1.60
N PRO A 324 -7.85 14.78 0.35
CA PRO A 324 -8.18 13.49 -0.22
C PRO A 324 -7.40 12.36 0.44
N MET A 325 -8.01 11.17 0.50
CA MET A 325 -7.35 9.94 0.95
C MET A 325 -6.08 9.63 0.15
N THR A 326 -6.18 9.81 -1.18
CA THR A 326 -5.04 9.67 -2.11
C THR A 326 -4.68 11.03 -2.71
N PRO A 327 -3.43 11.50 -2.62
CA PRO A 327 -2.99 12.74 -3.24
C PRO A 327 -3.34 12.83 -4.73
N ARG A 328 -3.81 13.99 -5.19
CA ARG A 328 -4.25 14.25 -6.58
C ARG A 328 -3.12 14.87 -7.38
N GLN A 329 -2.10 14.05 -7.64
CA GLN A 329 -0.84 14.48 -8.26
C GLN A 329 -0.91 14.50 -9.78
N ASN A 330 -1.86 13.79 -10.41
CA ASN A 330 -2.07 13.84 -11.85
C ASN A 330 -2.82 15.13 -12.25
N PRO A 331 -2.19 16.03 -13.03
CA PRO A 331 -2.83 17.30 -13.40
C PRO A 331 -3.84 17.19 -14.55
N VAL A 332 -3.82 16.09 -15.32
CA VAL A 332 -4.62 15.96 -16.56
C VAL A 332 -5.78 14.97 -16.43
N ARG A 333 -5.72 14.03 -15.49
CA ARG A 333 -6.76 13.00 -15.27
C ARG A 333 -7.23 13.05 -13.81
N PRO A 334 -8.38 13.68 -13.52
CA PRO A 334 -8.85 13.91 -12.15
C PRO A 334 -9.26 12.63 -11.41
N ASP A 335 -9.54 11.55 -12.14
CA ASP A 335 -9.84 10.21 -11.59
C ASP A 335 -8.59 9.37 -11.31
N GLU A 336 -7.42 9.99 -11.30
CA GLU A 336 -6.14 9.37 -10.95
C GLU A 336 -5.47 10.10 -9.78
N GLY A 337 -4.80 9.34 -8.90
CA GLY A 337 -3.92 9.89 -7.86
C GLY A 337 -2.62 10.36 -8.50
N LYS A 338 -1.71 9.41 -8.73
CA LYS A 338 -0.59 9.55 -9.69
C LYS A 338 -1.02 9.09 -11.09
N PRO A 339 -0.27 9.46 -12.14
CA PRO A 339 -0.52 8.94 -13.49
C PRO A 339 -0.60 7.40 -13.53
N GLY A 340 -1.71 6.90 -14.05
CA GLY A 340 -2.03 5.47 -14.10
C GLY A 340 -2.50 4.84 -12.78
N GLN A 341 -2.62 5.62 -11.70
CA GLN A 341 -3.17 5.20 -10.41
C GLN A 341 -4.65 5.57 -10.31
N ALA A 342 -5.52 4.75 -10.88
CA ALA A 342 -6.97 4.98 -10.83
C ALA A 342 -7.50 5.09 -9.39
N LEU A 343 -8.38 6.06 -9.17
CA LEU A 343 -9.09 6.29 -7.91
C LEU A 343 -10.38 5.46 -7.87
N VAL A 344 -10.46 4.58 -6.87
CA VAL A 344 -11.53 3.61 -6.70
C VAL A 344 -12.36 3.96 -5.47
N TRP A 345 -13.68 3.83 -5.59
CA TRP A 345 -14.62 4.07 -4.49
C TRP A 345 -14.28 3.19 -3.27
N PRO A 346 -14.28 3.73 -2.03
CA PRO A 346 -13.79 3.00 -0.85
C PRO A 346 -14.52 1.70 -0.54
N GLY A 347 -15.78 1.58 -0.96
CA GLY A 347 -16.61 0.41 -0.77
C GLY A 347 -16.06 -0.86 -1.42
N GLU A 348 -15.07 -0.77 -2.32
CA GLU A 348 -14.33 -1.93 -2.81
C GLU A 348 -13.32 -2.50 -1.79
N PHE A 349 -12.91 -1.70 -0.80
CA PHE A 349 -11.87 -2.08 0.16
C PHE A 349 -12.33 -2.00 1.62
N VAL A 350 -13.31 -1.16 1.94
CA VAL A 350 -13.80 -0.93 3.30
C VAL A 350 -15.33 -0.96 3.31
N PHE A 351 -15.92 -1.75 4.21
CA PHE A 351 -17.38 -1.86 4.35
C PHE A 351 -18.02 -0.57 4.85
N GLY A 352 -19.26 -0.32 4.42
CA GLY A 352 -20.04 0.85 4.81
C GLY A 352 -19.73 2.14 4.04
N TYR A 353 -19.04 2.02 2.91
CA TYR A 353 -18.76 3.12 1.98
C TYR A 353 -19.32 2.86 0.58
N PRO A 354 -19.52 3.91 -0.23
CA PRO A 354 -19.94 3.75 -1.63
C PRO A 354 -18.93 2.89 -2.41
N ALA A 355 -19.44 2.00 -3.26
CA ALA A 355 -18.69 1.04 -4.06
C ALA A 355 -18.82 1.33 -5.57
N GLN A 356 -18.03 0.67 -6.39
CA GLN A 356 -18.06 0.83 -7.85
C GLN A 356 -19.39 0.32 -8.41
N PRO A 357 -20.09 1.11 -9.24
CA PRO A 357 -21.30 0.65 -9.91
C PRO A 357 -20.95 -0.39 -11.00
N ALA A 358 -21.80 -1.40 -11.17
CA ALA A 358 -21.66 -2.33 -12.29
C ALA A 358 -22.00 -1.61 -13.61
N GLY A 359 -21.20 -1.84 -14.66
CA GLY A 359 -21.50 -1.39 -16.02
C GLY A 359 -21.40 0.12 -16.29
N SER A 360 -21.04 0.95 -15.30
CA SER A 360 -20.77 2.38 -15.53
C SER A 360 -19.61 2.89 -14.67
N THR A 361 -19.12 4.10 -14.96
CA THR A 361 -18.20 4.86 -14.09
C THR A 361 -18.94 6.00 -13.36
N GLY A 362 -20.28 5.94 -13.33
CA GLY A 362 -21.14 7.00 -12.82
C GLY A 362 -21.35 6.94 -11.31
N THR A 363 -22.59 7.19 -10.89
CA THR A 363 -22.98 7.23 -9.47
C THR A 363 -22.59 5.95 -8.73
N PRO A 364 -21.89 6.03 -7.58
CA PRO A 364 -21.54 4.85 -6.81
C PRO A 364 -22.76 4.17 -6.21
N VAL A 365 -22.61 2.91 -5.85
CA VAL A 365 -23.66 2.07 -5.26
C VAL A 365 -23.34 1.72 -3.82
N GLU A 366 -24.35 1.37 -3.03
CA GLU A 366 -24.14 0.78 -1.72
C GLU A 366 -23.77 -0.70 -1.84
N ARG A 367 -22.77 -1.13 -1.05
CA ARG A 367 -22.46 -2.55 -0.91
C ARG A 367 -23.23 -3.12 0.27
N THR A 368 -24.07 -4.12 0.00
CA THR A 368 -24.85 -4.85 1.01
C THR A 368 -24.26 -6.25 1.24
N GLY A 369 -24.80 -7.00 2.19
CA GLY A 369 -24.35 -8.38 2.47
C GLY A 369 -23.28 -8.49 3.54
N ALA A 370 -23.30 -7.60 4.53
CA ALA A 370 -22.53 -7.71 5.75
C ALA A 370 -23.35 -7.12 6.91
N PRO A 371 -23.13 -7.55 8.17
CA PRO A 371 -23.80 -6.97 9.32
C PRO A 371 -23.40 -5.50 9.52
N GLY A 372 -24.26 -4.71 10.17
CA GLY A 372 -24.00 -3.27 10.36
C GLY A 372 -22.70 -2.95 11.11
N TRP A 373 -22.29 -3.81 12.04
CA TRP A 373 -21.01 -3.69 12.75
C TRP A 373 -19.79 -3.99 11.87
N ALA A 374 -19.95 -4.50 10.65
CA ALA A 374 -18.84 -4.69 9.72
C ALA A 374 -18.34 -3.35 9.12
N ARG A 375 -19.10 -2.25 9.26
CA ARG A 375 -18.69 -0.91 8.80
C ARG A 375 -17.26 -0.58 9.27
N ASN A 376 -16.48 0.08 8.40
CA ASN A 376 -15.07 0.39 8.61
C ASN A 376 -14.12 -0.83 8.67
N GLY A 377 -14.64 -2.06 8.55
CA GLY A 377 -13.83 -3.26 8.41
C GLY A 377 -13.51 -3.62 6.96
N SER A 378 -12.68 -4.64 6.77
CA SER A 378 -12.26 -5.14 5.47
C SER A 378 -11.99 -6.65 5.54
N PHE A 379 -12.27 -7.40 4.48
CA PHE A 379 -11.74 -8.75 4.40
C PHE A 379 -10.23 -8.70 4.20
N LEU A 380 -9.52 -9.62 4.84
CA LEU A 380 -8.10 -9.89 4.68
C LEU A 380 -7.92 -11.28 4.08
N VAL A 381 -7.29 -11.35 2.92
CA VAL A 381 -6.78 -12.60 2.36
C VAL A 381 -5.32 -12.72 2.76
N TYR A 382 -4.96 -13.82 3.42
CA TYR A 382 -3.59 -14.22 3.69
C TYR A 382 -3.23 -15.46 2.87
N GLY A 383 -2.11 -15.44 2.16
CA GLY A 383 -1.55 -16.60 1.47
C GLY A 383 -0.05 -16.70 1.64
N ARG A 384 0.45 -17.87 2.02
CA ARG A 384 1.88 -18.18 2.13
C ARG A 384 2.35 -18.82 0.82
N PHE A 385 2.89 -18.01 -0.08
CA PHE A 385 3.38 -18.46 -1.37
C PHE A 385 4.85 -18.80 -1.30
N ARG A 386 5.21 -20.08 -1.35
CA ARG A 386 6.60 -20.51 -1.54
C ARG A 386 7.00 -20.27 -2.99
N GLN A 387 8.20 -19.75 -3.20
CA GLN A 387 8.75 -19.42 -4.52
C GLN A 387 10.10 -20.11 -4.72
N ASP A 388 10.37 -20.58 -5.93
CA ASP A 388 11.65 -21.18 -6.36
C ASP A 388 12.34 -20.28 -7.41
N PRO A 389 13.16 -19.29 -6.98
CA PRO A 389 13.87 -18.41 -7.90
C PRO A 389 14.92 -19.11 -8.75
N ALA A 390 15.44 -20.26 -8.31
CA ALA A 390 16.42 -21.02 -9.09
C ALA A 390 15.74 -21.66 -10.30
N GLU A 391 14.58 -22.28 -10.09
CA GLU A 391 13.76 -22.84 -11.17
C GLU A 391 13.28 -21.77 -12.14
N PHE A 392 12.80 -20.63 -11.64
CA PHE A 392 12.39 -19.51 -12.48
C PHE A 392 13.53 -19.02 -13.40
N ARG A 393 14.74 -18.84 -12.85
CA ARG A 393 15.93 -18.45 -13.64
C ARG A 393 16.35 -19.53 -14.62
N ARG A 394 16.30 -20.81 -14.23
CA ARG A 394 16.61 -21.94 -15.12
C ARG A 394 15.67 -21.94 -16.33
N PHE A 395 14.37 -21.82 -16.09
CA PHE A 395 13.35 -21.81 -17.13
C PHE A 395 13.52 -20.62 -18.08
N THR A 396 13.66 -19.40 -17.56
CA THR A 396 13.77 -18.20 -18.42
C THR A 396 15.08 -18.19 -19.22
N GLY A 397 16.20 -18.63 -18.63
CA GLY A 397 17.48 -18.79 -19.32
C GLY A 397 17.39 -19.79 -20.47
N ALA A 398 17.05 -21.04 -20.18
CA ALA A 398 17.01 -22.11 -21.18
C ALA A 398 15.96 -21.86 -22.27
N THR A 399 14.80 -21.29 -21.92
CA THR A 399 13.76 -20.96 -22.89
C THR A 399 14.18 -19.81 -23.79
N ALA A 400 14.82 -18.76 -23.25
CA ALA A 400 15.32 -17.66 -24.06
C ALA A 400 16.41 -18.12 -25.03
N GLU A 401 17.38 -18.92 -24.58
CA GLU A 401 18.43 -19.49 -25.43
C GLU A 401 17.84 -20.31 -26.58
N ARG A 402 16.90 -21.21 -26.27
CA ARG A 402 16.20 -22.01 -27.28
C ARG A 402 15.47 -21.14 -28.30
N LEU A 403 14.66 -20.19 -27.83
CA LEU A 403 13.88 -19.33 -28.71
C LEU A 403 14.77 -18.41 -29.55
N ALA A 404 15.85 -17.87 -28.99
CA ALA A 404 16.81 -17.07 -29.75
C ALA A 404 17.48 -17.87 -30.87
N ALA A 405 17.73 -19.16 -30.66
CA ALA A 405 18.30 -20.06 -31.67
C ALA A 405 17.30 -20.51 -32.74
N THR A 406 16.01 -20.69 -32.39
CA THR A 406 15.00 -21.28 -33.29
C THR A 406 14.03 -20.28 -33.91
N GLU A 407 13.90 -19.08 -33.34
CA GLU A 407 12.88 -18.10 -33.74
C GLU A 407 13.54 -16.79 -34.17
N PRO A 408 13.62 -16.48 -35.48
CA PRO A 408 14.29 -15.27 -35.97
C PRO A 408 13.78 -13.96 -35.36
N ALA A 409 12.48 -13.88 -35.06
CA ALA A 409 11.86 -12.72 -34.42
C ALA A 409 12.34 -12.50 -32.96
N LEU A 410 12.99 -13.50 -32.36
CA LEU A 410 13.48 -13.52 -30.98
C LEU A 410 15.00 -13.72 -30.89
N ALA A 411 15.76 -13.54 -31.98
CA ALA A 411 17.21 -13.79 -32.01
C ALA A 411 18.03 -13.06 -30.92
N GLY A 412 17.51 -11.93 -30.39
CA GLY A 412 18.11 -11.18 -29.28
C GLY A 412 17.42 -11.36 -27.92
N LEU A 413 16.55 -12.37 -27.76
CA LEU A 413 15.85 -12.62 -26.50
C LEU A 413 16.83 -13.13 -25.44
N THR A 414 16.91 -12.42 -24.31
CA THR A 414 17.70 -12.81 -23.15
C THR A 414 16.79 -13.42 -22.08
N GLY A 415 17.36 -14.21 -21.16
CA GLY A 415 16.61 -14.73 -20.01
C GLY A 415 15.97 -13.61 -19.18
N GLU A 416 16.67 -12.48 -19.00
CA GLU A 416 16.13 -11.32 -18.28
C GLU A 416 14.95 -10.68 -19.02
N ARG A 417 15.03 -10.52 -20.35
CA ARG A 417 13.90 -9.98 -21.13
C ARG A 417 12.71 -10.93 -21.11
N LEU A 418 12.93 -12.24 -21.19
CA LEU A 418 11.84 -13.22 -21.05
C LEU A 418 11.21 -13.15 -19.65
N ALA A 419 12.01 -13.07 -18.60
CA ALA A 419 11.53 -12.89 -17.23
C ALA A 419 10.67 -11.62 -17.10
N ALA A 420 11.13 -10.50 -17.69
CA ALA A 420 10.39 -9.25 -17.72
C ALA A 420 9.06 -9.36 -18.49
N LEU A 421 9.02 -10.14 -19.59
CA LEU A 421 7.79 -10.39 -20.36
C LEU A 421 6.78 -11.26 -19.60
N LEU A 422 7.23 -12.25 -18.81
CA LEU A 422 6.35 -13.06 -17.95
C LEU A 422 5.68 -12.21 -16.86
N VAL A 423 6.40 -11.21 -16.31
CA VAL A 423 5.88 -10.33 -15.26
C VAL A 423 5.12 -9.13 -15.86
N GLY A 424 5.60 -8.59 -16.98
CA GLY A 424 5.19 -7.32 -17.59
C GLY A 424 5.94 -6.09 -17.04
N ARG A 425 6.99 -6.32 -16.23
CA ARG A 425 7.95 -5.31 -15.76
C ARG A 425 9.34 -5.91 -15.72
N TRP A 426 10.36 -5.10 -15.95
CA TRP A 426 11.75 -5.44 -15.63
C TRP A 426 11.95 -5.49 -14.11
N ARG A 427 13.06 -6.09 -13.67
CA ARG A 427 13.40 -6.20 -12.25
C ARG A 427 13.49 -4.86 -11.53
N SER A 428 13.95 -3.82 -12.22
CA SER A 428 13.94 -2.44 -11.70
C SER A 428 12.55 -1.93 -11.32
N GLY A 429 11.51 -2.46 -11.98
CA GLY A 429 10.14 -1.96 -11.94
C GLY A 429 9.69 -1.28 -13.24
N ALA A 430 10.57 -1.03 -14.21
CA ALA A 430 10.19 -0.41 -15.48
C ALA A 430 9.15 -1.27 -16.22
N PRO A 431 7.99 -0.73 -16.64
CA PRO A 431 6.98 -1.52 -17.33
C PRO A 431 7.40 -1.83 -18.77
N THR A 432 7.29 -3.10 -19.19
CA THR A 432 7.78 -3.52 -20.52
C THR A 432 7.06 -2.82 -21.67
N ILE A 433 5.81 -2.37 -21.47
CA ILE A 433 5.11 -1.57 -22.48
C ILE A 433 5.77 -0.21 -22.75
N ARG A 434 6.46 0.38 -21.77
CA ARG A 434 7.20 1.64 -21.95
C ARG A 434 8.68 1.41 -22.27
N ALA A 435 9.23 0.28 -21.84
CA ALA A 435 10.61 -0.13 -22.06
C ALA A 435 10.67 -1.55 -22.70
N PRO A 436 10.24 -1.73 -23.96
CA PRO A 436 10.02 -3.07 -24.55
C PRO A 436 11.28 -3.87 -24.89
N TRP A 437 12.42 -3.19 -24.99
CA TRP A 437 13.66 -3.77 -25.51
C TRP A 437 14.76 -3.91 -24.45
N ALA A 438 14.85 -2.96 -23.51
CA ALA A 438 15.83 -2.93 -22.45
C ALA A 438 15.23 -2.32 -21.18
N ASP A 439 15.80 -2.64 -20.03
CA ASP A 439 15.41 -2.04 -18.74
C ASP A 439 15.68 -0.53 -18.72
N ASP A 440 14.86 0.20 -17.97
CA ASP A 440 15.02 1.64 -17.72
C ASP A 440 14.86 1.94 -16.21
N PRO A 441 15.94 1.77 -15.42
CA PRO A 441 15.90 2.02 -13.98
C PRO A 441 15.58 3.48 -13.62
N VAL A 442 15.83 4.43 -14.51
CA VAL A 442 15.51 5.85 -14.29
C VAL A 442 14.00 6.03 -14.35
N MET A 443 13.33 5.45 -15.35
CA MET A 443 11.86 5.41 -15.42
C MET A 443 11.25 4.64 -14.25
N ALA A 444 11.87 3.52 -13.85
CA ALA A 444 11.39 2.71 -12.73
C ALA A 444 11.41 3.45 -11.40
N ALA A 445 12.38 4.36 -11.20
CA ALA A 445 12.50 5.18 -10.00
C ALA A 445 11.54 6.38 -9.98
N ASP A 446 11.04 6.81 -11.14
CA ASP A 446 10.13 7.95 -11.27
C ASP A 446 8.67 7.52 -11.04
N ARG A 447 8.11 7.93 -9.88
CA ARG A 447 6.74 7.61 -9.45
C ARG A 447 5.63 8.25 -10.28
N CYS A 448 5.96 9.19 -11.16
CA CYS A 448 5.03 9.78 -12.11
C CYS A 448 5.04 9.05 -13.45
N ALA A 449 6.05 8.22 -13.71
CA ALA A 449 6.26 7.50 -14.96
C ALA A 449 6.09 5.97 -14.83
N ASP A 450 6.50 5.37 -13.72
CA ASP A 450 6.57 3.92 -13.49
C ASP A 450 5.22 3.18 -13.68
N ASN A 451 4.11 3.92 -13.63
CA ASN A 451 2.77 3.37 -13.75
C ASN A 451 1.88 4.07 -14.80
N ASP A 452 2.39 5.08 -15.52
CA ASP A 452 1.62 5.85 -16.50
C ASP A 452 1.53 5.17 -17.87
N PHE A 453 0.70 4.16 -17.96
CA PHE A 453 0.39 3.49 -19.22
C PHE A 453 -1.02 2.90 -19.20
N ALA A 454 -1.53 2.65 -20.38
CA ALA A 454 -2.65 1.74 -20.63
C ALA A 454 -2.21 0.76 -21.73
N TYR A 455 -2.93 -0.34 -21.93
CA TYR A 455 -2.53 -1.36 -22.89
C TYR A 455 -3.10 -1.11 -24.29
N ARG A 456 -4.30 -0.53 -24.41
CA ARG A 456 -4.93 -0.27 -25.72
C ARG A 456 -4.77 1.16 -26.20
N SER A 457 -4.72 2.09 -25.26
CA SER A 457 -4.72 3.52 -25.54
C SER A 457 -3.34 4.12 -25.22
N PRO A 458 -2.74 4.88 -26.15
CA PRO A 458 -1.47 5.55 -25.85
C PRO A 458 -1.68 6.61 -24.77
N ARG A 459 -0.64 6.88 -23.98
CA ARG A 459 -0.64 7.98 -23.01
C ARG A 459 0.41 9.02 -23.36
N GLN A 460 -0.06 10.26 -23.50
CA GLN A 460 0.80 11.40 -23.75
C GLN A 460 1.58 11.77 -22.47
N PRO A 461 2.84 12.24 -22.61
CA PRO A 461 3.62 12.75 -21.50
C PRO A 461 2.88 13.91 -20.82
N LEU A 462 3.06 14.02 -19.51
CA LEU A 462 2.65 15.22 -18.79
C LEU A 462 3.56 16.39 -19.16
N GLY A 463 3.02 17.61 -19.09
CA GLY A 463 3.81 18.83 -19.20
C GLY A 463 4.74 19.04 -17.99
N ASP A 464 5.28 20.26 -17.88
CA ASP A 464 6.12 20.63 -16.74
C ASP A 464 5.36 20.50 -15.42
N ALA A 465 6.04 19.95 -14.42
CA ALA A 465 5.46 19.76 -13.10
C ALA A 465 5.24 21.12 -12.42
N ALA A 466 3.98 21.43 -12.12
CA ALA A 466 3.71 22.37 -11.03
C ALA A 466 4.18 21.73 -9.70
N PRO A 467 4.55 22.52 -8.68
CA PRO A 467 4.90 21.97 -7.38
C PRO A 467 3.79 21.05 -6.84
N GLY A 468 4.15 19.91 -6.24
CA GLY A 468 3.18 18.92 -5.74
C GLY A 468 2.39 18.15 -6.82
N ARG A 469 2.70 18.34 -8.11
CA ARG A 469 2.09 17.61 -9.23
C ARG A 469 3.14 16.78 -9.95
N CYS A 470 2.67 15.71 -10.60
CA CYS A 470 3.50 14.93 -11.50
C CYS A 470 3.79 15.71 -12.79
N GLY A 471 5.03 15.64 -13.26
CA GLY A 471 5.46 16.10 -14.58
C GLY A 471 5.88 14.94 -15.48
N GLY A 472 6.21 15.24 -16.74
CA GLY A 472 6.52 14.22 -17.75
C GLY A 472 7.85 13.49 -17.56
N GLY A 473 8.73 13.99 -16.70
CA GLY A 473 10.04 13.37 -16.40
C GLY A 473 10.98 13.25 -17.60
N GLY A 474 10.66 13.87 -18.74
CA GLY A 474 11.40 13.73 -20.00
C GLY A 474 11.25 12.37 -20.69
N PHE A 475 10.33 11.51 -20.24
CA PHE A 475 10.12 10.19 -20.84
C PHE A 475 9.23 10.26 -22.10
N PRO A 476 9.43 9.37 -23.08
CA PRO A 476 8.57 9.30 -24.24
C PRO A 476 7.11 8.92 -23.88
N PRO A 477 6.14 9.23 -24.77
CA PRO A 477 4.76 8.79 -24.62
C PRO A 477 4.69 7.27 -24.41
N ALA A 478 3.78 6.81 -23.55
CA ALA A 478 3.52 5.37 -23.45
C ALA A 478 2.76 4.91 -24.71
N PRO A 479 3.28 3.95 -25.49
CA PRO A 479 2.60 3.48 -26.68
C PRO A 479 1.38 2.63 -26.32
N ALA A 480 0.51 2.40 -27.31
CA ALA A 480 -0.47 1.33 -27.23
C ALA A 480 0.18 -0.02 -27.58
N ASP A 481 -0.28 -1.09 -26.95
CA ASP A 481 0.12 -2.47 -27.21
C ASP A 481 -1.12 -3.38 -27.39
N PRO A 482 -1.97 -3.10 -28.40
CA PRO A 482 -3.16 -3.90 -28.65
C PRO A 482 -2.80 -5.31 -29.10
N GLY A 483 -1.59 -5.53 -29.64
CA GLY A 483 -1.09 -6.81 -30.11
C GLY A 483 -0.35 -7.64 -29.05
N GLY A 484 -0.11 -7.12 -27.85
CA GLY A 484 0.57 -7.83 -26.76
C GLY A 484 2.03 -8.18 -27.06
N LEU A 485 2.72 -7.37 -27.87
CA LEU A 485 4.11 -7.60 -28.27
C LEU A 485 5.10 -7.04 -27.23
N ALA A 486 4.75 -5.90 -26.62
CA ALA A 486 5.59 -5.25 -25.61
C ALA A 486 5.30 -5.79 -24.20
N CYS A 487 4.03 -6.06 -23.90
CA CYS A 487 3.58 -6.69 -22.67
C CYS A 487 2.58 -7.80 -23.04
N PRO A 488 2.98 -9.08 -23.03
CA PRO A 488 2.12 -10.19 -23.39
C PRO A 488 0.79 -10.16 -22.64
N TYR A 489 -0.30 -10.60 -23.26
CA TYR A 489 -1.61 -10.65 -22.59
C TYR A 489 -1.57 -11.51 -21.32
N ALA A 490 -0.76 -12.58 -21.30
CA ALA A 490 -0.54 -13.44 -20.14
C ALA A 490 0.46 -12.90 -19.10
N ALA A 491 1.07 -11.74 -19.33
CA ALA A 491 1.98 -11.13 -18.36
C ALA A 491 1.26 -10.88 -17.03
N HIS A 492 1.94 -11.16 -15.91
CA HIS A 492 1.37 -11.12 -14.57
C HIS A 492 0.60 -9.82 -14.29
N ILE A 493 1.21 -8.65 -14.57
CA ILE A 493 0.56 -7.35 -14.31
C ILE A 493 -0.60 -7.04 -15.27
N ARG A 494 -0.64 -7.66 -16.45
CA ARG A 494 -1.69 -7.46 -17.47
C ARG A 494 -2.89 -8.34 -17.20
N LYS A 495 -2.68 -9.57 -16.70
CA LYS A 495 -3.75 -10.44 -16.19
C LYS A 495 -4.32 -9.93 -14.88
N SER A 496 -3.49 -9.58 -13.90
CA SER A 496 -3.95 -9.15 -12.56
C SER A 496 -4.61 -7.77 -12.56
N TYR A 497 -4.21 -6.87 -13.46
CA TYR A 497 -4.90 -5.60 -13.69
C TYR A 497 -4.92 -5.27 -15.20
N PRO A 498 -5.96 -5.72 -15.93
CA PRO A 498 -6.09 -5.54 -17.37
C PRO A 498 -6.23 -4.09 -17.86
N ARG A 499 -6.34 -3.09 -16.97
CA ARG A 499 -6.50 -1.67 -17.34
C ARG A 499 -7.62 -1.48 -18.38
N ASP A 500 -7.29 -0.93 -19.55
CA ASP A 500 -8.21 -0.68 -20.65
C ASP A 500 -8.34 -1.87 -21.62
N ASP A 501 -7.77 -3.04 -21.30
CA ASP A 501 -8.16 -4.28 -21.96
C ASP A 501 -9.58 -4.72 -21.60
N ILE A 502 -10.09 -4.26 -20.45
CA ILE A 502 -11.48 -4.35 -20.02
C ILE A 502 -12.03 -2.92 -19.88
N ALA A 503 -13.35 -2.75 -20.02
CA ALA A 503 -14.01 -1.49 -19.70
C ALA A 503 -13.69 -1.02 -18.25
N PRO A 504 -13.42 0.29 -18.03
CA PRO A 504 -13.12 0.83 -16.71
C PRO A 504 -14.15 0.50 -15.62
N ALA A 505 -15.43 0.45 -15.97
CA ALA A 505 -16.51 0.11 -15.04
C ALA A 505 -16.32 -1.27 -14.40
N GLU A 506 -15.84 -2.24 -15.16
CA GLU A 506 -15.68 -3.62 -14.68
C GLU A 506 -14.32 -3.82 -14.01
N VAL A 507 -13.22 -3.38 -14.65
CA VAL A 507 -11.87 -3.62 -14.13
C VAL A 507 -11.66 -3.06 -12.71
N GLN A 508 -12.34 -1.97 -12.36
CA GLN A 508 -12.18 -1.34 -11.04
C GLN A 508 -12.90 -2.07 -9.90
N ARG A 509 -13.87 -2.94 -10.21
CA ARG A 509 -14.60 -3.76 -9.22
C ARG A 509 -13.79 -4.93 -8.67
N HIS A 510 -12.69 -5.26 -9.34
CA HIS A 510 -11.84 -6.41 -9.00
C HIS A 510 -10.49 -5.97 -8.40
N ARG A 511 -10.34 -4.70 -8.03
CA ARG A 511 -9.10 -4.17 -7.45
C ARG A 511 -8.95 -4.65 -6.02
N MET A 512 -7.72 -4.79 -5.54
CA MET A 512 -7.42 -5.13 -4.14
C MET A 512 -6.22 -4.30 -3.66
N LEU A 513 -6.14 -4.06 -2.36
CA LEU A 513 -5.00 -3.39 -1.73
C LEU A 513 -4.01 -4.45 -1.25
N ARG A 514 -2.84 -4.57 -1.90
CA ARG A 514 -1.83 -5.58 -1.53
C ARG A 514 -0.86 -5.07 -0.47
N ARG A 515 -0.54 -5.88 0.53
CA ARG A 515 0.42 -5.62 1.62
C ARG A 515 1.42 -6.75 1.82
N GLY A 516 1.72 -7.48 0.74
CA GLY A 516 2.61 -8.63 0.82
C GLY A 516 4.03 -8.27 1.23
N ILE A 517 4.72 -9.21 1.85
CA ILE A 517 6.12 -9.08 2.26
C ILE A 517 6.88 -10.39 2.01
N PRO A 518 8.13 -10.37 1.52
CA PRO A 518 8.91 -11.59 1.37
C PRO A 518 9.17 -12.27 2.71
N TYR A 519 9.33 -13.59 2.71
CA TYR A 519 9.82 -14.36 3.84
C TYR A 519 10.95 -15.30 3.44
N THR A 520 11.71 -15.73 4.43
CA THR A 520 12.64 -16.85 4.33
C THR A 520 12.56 -17.57 5.67
N SER A 521 12.28 -18.87 5.63
CA SER A 521 12.20 -19.69 6.83
C SER A 521 13.55 -19.67 7.57
N SER A 522 13.47 -19.67 8.90
CA SER A 522 14.64 -19.76 9.76
C SER A 522 15.22 -21.18 9.83
N VAL A 523 14.48 -22.18 9.34
CA VAL A 523 14.85 -23.61 9.40
C VAL A 523 15.41 -24.10 8.07
N ASP A 524 14.76 -23.73 6.97
CA ASP A 524 15.15 -24.11 5.61
C ASP A 524 15.22 -22.85 4.74
N ASP A 525 16.42 -22.44 4.35
CA ASP A 525 16.57 -21.25 3.53
C ASP A 525 15.96 -21.42 2.13
N GLN A 526 15.70 -22.64 1.66
CA GLN A 526 14.99 -22.88 0.40
C GLN A 526 13.48 -22.66 0.53
N ASP A 527 12.94 -22.71 1.74
CA ASP A 527 11.56 -22.32 2.03
C ASP A 527 11.47 -20.80 2.18
N ARG A 528 11.40 -20.14 1.03
CA ARG A 528 11.29 -18.69 0.89
C ARG A 528 10.18 -18.34 -0.08
N GLY A 529 9.70 -17.11 0.00
CA GLY A 529 8.59 -16.70 -0.83
C GLY A 529 7.96 -15.39 -0.42
N LEU A 530 6.65 -15.30 -0.59
CA LEU A 530 5.86 -14.12 -0.30
C LEU A 530 4.73 -14.46 0.68
N LEU A 531 4.67 -13.75 1.80
CA LEU A 531 3.49 -13.66 2.65
C LEU A 531 2.56 -12.66 1.98
N PHE A 532 1.65 -13.13 1.14
CA PHE A 532 0.68 -12.30 0.44
C PHE A 532 -0.43 -11.88 1.39
N LEU A 533 -0.74 -10.58 1.36
CA LEU A 533 -1.84 -9.99 2.09
C LEU A 533 -2.63 -9.10 1.14
N SER A 534 -3.96 -9.22 1.10
CA SER A 534 -4.81 -8.28 0.37
C SER A 534 -6.09 -7.91 1.11
N TYR A 535 -6.49 -6.65 0.93
CA TYR A 535 -7.71 -6.09 1.52
C TYR A 535 -8.75 -5.75 0.45
N GLN A 536 -10.00 -6.12 0.74
CA GLN A 536 -11.16 -6.05 -0.15
C GLN A 536 -12.47 -6.18 0.66
N THR A 537 -13.62 -5.92 0.03
CA THR A 537 -14.95 -6.18 0.64
C THR A 537 -15.72 -7.31 -0.04
N SER A 538 -15.16 -7.94 -1.08
CA SER A 538 -15.61 -9.22 -1.60
C SER A 538 -14.43 -10.07 -2.03
N ILE A 539 -14.25 -11.22 -1.38
CA ILE A 539 -13.22 -12.19 -1.74
C ILE A 539 -13.58 -12.84 -3.07
N GLU A 540 -14.87 -13.15 -3.25
CA GLU A 540 -15.39 -13.77 -4.47
C GLU A 540 -15.21 -12.89 -5.71
N GLN A 541 -15.51 -11.59 -5.61
CA GLN A 541 -15.45 -10.66 -6.73
C GLN A 541 -14.06 -10.04 -6.93
N GLN A 542 -13.12 -10.18 -5.99
CA GLN A 542 -11.80 -9.55 -6.10
C GLN A 542 -10.71 -10.61 -6.12
N PHE A 543 -10.32 -11.17 -4.98
CA PHE A 543 -9.21 -12.14 -4.93
C PHE A 543 -9.48 -13.40 -5.77
N GLU A 544 -10.59 -14.11 -5.53
CA GLU A 544 -10.88 -15.34 -6.26
C GLU A 544 -11.22 -15.07 -7.74
N PHE A 545 -11.91 -13.95 -8.03
CA PHE A 545 -12.23 -13.58 -9.41
C PHE A 545 -10.96 -13.32 -10.23
N VAL A 546 -10.05 -12.47 -9.74
CA VAL A 546 -8.79 -12.18 -10.43
C VAL A 546 -7.98 -13.45 -10.64
N LEU A 547 -7.96 -14.33 -9.64
CA LEU A 547 -7.27 -15.62 -9.75
C LEU A 547 -7.89 -16.51 -10.83
N LYS A 548 -9.20 -16.76 -10.78
CA LYS A 548 -9.89 -17.76 -11.62
C LYS A 548 -10.20 -17.23 -13.02
N GLN A 549 -10.74 -16.02 -13.11
CA GLN A 549 -11.29 -15.47 -14.35
C GLN A 549 -10.24 -14.77 -15.20
N TRP A 550 -9.16 -14.27 -14.59
CA TRP A 550 -8.09 -13.58 -15.29
C TRP A 550 -6.81 -14.41 -15.31
N LEU A 551 -6.14 -14.55 -14.17
CA LEU A 551 -4.80 -15.16 -14.07
C LEU A 551 -4.78 -16.60 -14.63
N ALA A 552 -5.74 -17.43 -14.25
CA ALA A 552 -5.82 -18.84 -14.66
C ALA A 552 -6.64 -19.10 -15.94
N ASN A 553 -7.17 -18.06 -16.59
CA ASN A 553 -7.99 -18.24 -17.78
C ASN A 553 -7.12 -18.16 -19.05
N PRO A 554 -6.90 -19.25 -19.80
CA PRO A 554 -6.05 -19.25 -20.99
C PRO A 554 -6.60 -18.45 -22.18
N LYS A 555 -7.87 -18.02 -22.10
CA LYS A 555 -8.63 -17.41 -23.19
C LYS A 555 -9.31 -16.12 -22.75
N PHE A 556 -8.72 -15.42 -21.80
CA PHE A 556 -9.34 -14.24 -21.19
C PHE A 556 -9.47 -13.08 -22.18
N ARG A 557 -8.41 -12.72 -22.92
CA ARG A 557 -8.45 -11.67 -23.95
C ARG A 557 -8.29 -12.19 -25.39
N ALA A 558 -7.45 -13.19 -25.64
CA ALA A 558 -7.32 -13.86 -26.94
C ALA A 558 -7.38 -15.39 -26.79
N PRO A 559 -7.81 -16.16 -27.82
CA PRO A 559 -8.00 -17.61 -27.72
C PRO A 559 -6.74 -18.42 -27.40
N ASP A 560 -5.57 -17.85 -27.64
CA ASP A 560 -4.25 -18.48 -27.56
C ASP A 560 -3.30 -17.77 -26.59
N GLU A 561 -3.79 -16.86 -25.75
CA GLU A 561 -2.91 -16.05 -24.90
C GLU A 561 -2.26 -16.82 -23.75
N GLY A 562 -2.87 -17.89 -23.28
CA GLY A 562 -2.37 -18.67 -22.14
C GLY A 562 -2.64 -18.03 -20.76
N GLU A 563 -2.10 -18.65 -19.73
CA GLU A 563 -2.25 -18.24 -18.35
C GLU A 563 -1.03 -17.49 -17.80
N ASP A 564 -1.22 -16.86 -16.65
CA ASP A 564 -0.12 -16.36 -15.83
C ASP A 564 0.75 -17.53 -15.32
N LEU A 565 2.08 -17.35 -15.34
CA LEU A 565 3.02 -18.33 -14.79
C LEU A 565 3.61 -17.94 -13.43
N ILE A 566 3.26 -16.79 -12.86
CA ILE A 566 3.87 -16.32 -11.61
C ILE A 566 3.10 -16.82 -10.39
N VAL A 567 1.78 -16.69 -10.40
CA VAL A 567 0.90 -16.99 -9.26
C VAL A 567 -0.09 -18.10 -9.62
N ALA A 568 -0.67 -18.07 -10.81
CA ALA A 568 -1.74 -19.00 -11.17
C ALA A 568 -1.35 -20.49 -11.08
N PRO A 569 -0.10 -20.90 -11.38
CA PRO A 569 0.32 -22.31 -11.22
C PRO A 569 0.26 -22.82 -9.78
N ALA A 570 0.32 -21.91 -8.79
CA ALA A 570 0.19 -22.26 -7.38
C ALA A 570 -1.20 -22.79 -7.00
N PHE A 571 -2.18 -22.64 -7.90
CA PHE A 571 -3.57 -23.00 -7.66
C PHE A 571 -4.10 -24.07 -8.64
N PHE A 572 -3.64 -24.09 -9.88
CA PHE A 572 -4.23 -24.95 -10.92
C PHE A 572 -3.18 -25.79 -11.67
N GLY A 573 -1.94 -25.86 -11.18
CA GLY A 573 -0.90 -26.75 -11.70
C GLY A 573 -0.21 -26.22 -12.96
N ARG A 574 0.00 -27.09 -13.96
CA ARG A 574 0.81 -26.75 -15.14
C ARG A 574 0.03 -25.85 -16.09
N HIS A 575 0.58 -24.67 -16.34
CA HIS A 575 0.02 -23.63 -17.19
C HIS A 575 0.87 -23.41 -18.46
N VAL A 576 0.28 -22.78 -19.47
CA VAL A 576 0.91 -22.43 -20.73
C VAL A 576 0.90 -20.92 -20.89
N PHE A 577 2.06 -20.32 -21.14
CA PHE A 577 2.15 -18.90 -21.44
C PHE A 577 2.20 -18.66 -22.94
N GLY A 578 1.31 -17.83 -23.49
CA GLY A 578 1.33 -17.44 -24.89
C GLY A 578 2.26 -16.26 -25.13
N LEU A 579 3.49 -16.52 -25.59
CA LEU A 579 4.42 -15.48 -26.02
C LEU A 579 4.10 -15.02 -27.44
N ARG A 580 3.70 -13.76 -27.59
CA ARG A 580 3.31 -13.18 -28.89
C ARG A 580 4.52 -12.65 -29.64
N VAL A 581 4.64 -13.00 -30.92
CA VAL A 581 5.74 -12.57 -31.79
C VAL A 581 5.23 -12.09 -33.15
N PRO A 582 5.92 -11.12 -33.79
CA PRO A 582 5.59 -10.72 -35.16
C PRO A 582 5.70 -11.90 -36.15
N SER A 583 4.78 -11.96 -37.11
CA SER A 583 4.76 -12.98 -38.17
C SER A 583 4.14 -12.41 -39.44
N GLY A 584 4.98 -11.93 -40.37
CA GLY A 584 4.51 -11.14 -41.53
C GLY A 584 3.83 -9.85 -41.07
N ASP A 585 2.63 -9.58 -41.61
CA ASP A 585 1.79 -8.44 -41.19
C ASP A 585 0.97 -8.73 -39.91
N GLY A 586 1.10 -9.93 -39.34
CA GLY A 586 0.32 -10.39 -38.20
C GLY A 586 1.15 -10.70 -36.95
N VAL A 587 0.47 -11.31 -35.98
CA VAL A 587 1.07 -11.81 -34.74
C VAL A 587 0.73 -13.27 -34.61
N ARG A 588 1.70 -14.11 -34.26
CA ARG A 588 1.49 -15.50 -33.85
C ARG A 588 1.90 -15.69 -32.39
N THR A 589 1.43 -16.78 -31.80
CA THR A 589 1.73 -17.11 -30.41
C THR A 589 2.60 -18.36 -30.31
N ILE A 590 3.64 -18.29 -29.49
CA ILE A 590 4.52 -19.40 -29.13
C ILE A 590 4.14 -19.84 -27.70
N PRO A 591 3.69 -21.08 -27.49
CA PRO A 591 3.41 -21.58 -26.15
C PRO A 591 4.72 -21.82 -25.39
N LEU A 592 4.77 -21.36 -24.15
CA LEU A 592 5.83 -21.66 -23.20
C LEU A 592 5.26 -22.53 -22.09
N GLU A 593 5.82 -23.72 -21.93
CA GLU A 593 5.31 -24.72 -20.99
C GLU A 593 6.42 -25.12 -20.01
N PRO A 594 6.37 -24.67 -18.75
CA PRO A 594 7.30 -25.12 -17.74
C PRO A 594 7.04 -26.58 -17.35
N GLU A 595 8.10 -27.31 -17.02
CA GLU A 595 8.03 -28.70 -16.55
C GLU A 595 7.36 -28.82 -15.18
N ARG A 596 7.57 -27.81 -14.32
CA ARG A 596 7.04 -27.71 -12.96
C ARG A 596 6.78 -26.25 -12.59
N PRO A 597 5.81 -25.96 -11.71
CA PRO A 597 5.59 -24.62 -11.19
C PRO A 597 6.75 -24.20 -10.27
N TRP A 598 7.04 -22.90 -10.22
CA TRP A 598 8.00 -22.29 -9.29
C TRP A 598 7.31 -21.50 -8.16
N THR A 599 5.98 -21.54 -8.09
CA THR A 599 5.20 -20.95 -6.99
C THR A 599 4.22 -21.98 -6.48
N ALA A 600 4.13 -22.13 -5.16
CA ALA A 600 3.20 -23.03 -4.49
C ALA A 600 2.50 -22.32 -3.32
N LEU A 601 1.19 -22.50 -3.19
CA LEU A 601 0.45 -22.01 -2.04
C LEU A 601 0.57 -23.05 -0.91
N THR A 602 1.25 -22.68 0.17
CA THR A 602 1.61 -23.59 1.27
C THR A 602 0.82 -23.36 2.55
N GLY A 603 -0.02 -22.33 2.57
CA GLY A 603 -0.87 -21.98 3.71
C GLY A 603 -1.64 -20.71 3.42
N GLY A 604 -2.68 -20.43 4.21
CA GLY A 604 -3.45 -19.21 4.05
C GLY A 604 -4.81 -19.25 4.74
N GLY A 605 -5.52 -18.14 4.66
CA GLY A 605 -6.84 -18.00 5.27
C GLY A 605 -7.59 -16.76 4.78
N TYR A 606 -8.91 -16.80 5.01
CA TYR A 606 -9.80 -15.67 4.78
C TYR A 606 -10.27 -15.14 6.13
N PHE A 607 -10.00 -13.87 6.37
CA PHE A 607 -10.25 -13.19 7.63
C PHE A 607 -11.02 -11.90 7.38
N PHE A 608 -11.52 -11.30 8.45
CA PHE A 608 -12.13 -9.99 8.48
C PHE A 608 -11.39 -9.14 9.51
N ALA A 609 -10.80 -8.04 9.06
CA ALA A 609 -10.22 -7.01 9.92
C ALA A 609 -11.35 -6.04 10.34
N PRO A 610 -11.88 -6.12 11.57
CA PRO A 610 -12.96 -5.27 12.05
C PRO A 610 -12.50 -3.83 12.29
N SER A 611 -13.45 -2.91 12.49
CA SER A 611 -13.13 -1.59 13.00
C SER A 611 -12.71 -1.60 14.46
N ILE A 612 -12.14 -0.50 14.94
CA ILE A 612 -11.78 -0.31 16.35
C ILE A 612 -13.01 -0.41 17.25
N SER A 613 -14.12 0.27 16.90
CA SER A 613 -15.38 0.17 17.66
C SER A 613 -15.94 -1.25 17.71
N THR A 614 -15.81 -2.01 16.63
CA THR A 614 -16.28 -3.40 16.59
C THR A 614 -15.45 -4.31 17.48
N LEU A 615 -14.12 -4.15 17.54
CA LEU A 615 -13.28 -4.87 18.50
C LEU A 615 -13.71 -4.58 19.94
N ARG A 616 -13.93 -3.30 20.29
CA ARG A 616 -14.42 -2.91 21.62
C ARG A 616 -15.80 -3.51 21.91
N HIS A 617 -16.69 -3.56 20.91
CA HIS A 617 -18.03 -4.10 21.04
C HIS A 617 -18.06 -5.60 21.34
N LEU A 618 -17.08 -6.38 20.82
CA LEU A 618 -16.98 -7.81 21.13
C LEU A 618 -16.90 -8.05 22.64
N GLY A 619 -16.21 -7.20 23.40
CA GLY A 619 -16.09 -7.33 24.85
C GLY A 619 -17.38 -7.10 25.64
N GLY A 620 -18.39 -6.47 25.02
CA GLY A 620 -19.71 -6.20 25.63
C GLY A 620 -20.77 -7.28 25.36
N GLN A 621 -20.45 -8.30 24.55
CA GLN A 621 -21.29 -9.46 24.25
C GLN A 621 -20.92 -10.63 25.18
#